data_AF-A0A085BFU8-F1
#
_entry.id   AF-A0A085BFU8-F1
#
_cell.length_a   1.000
_cell.length_b   1.000
_cell.length_c   1.000
_cell.angle_alpha   90.00
_cell.angle_beta   90.00
_cell.angle_gamma   90.00
#
_symmetry.space_group_name_H-M   'P 1'
#
loop_
_entity.id
_entity.type
_entity.pdbx_description
1 polymer ?
#
loop_
_entity_poly.entity_id
_entity_poly.type
_entity_poly.pdbx_seq_one_letter_code
_entity_poly.pdbx_strand_id
1 'polypeptide(L)'
;MYFIIENLFLYEMFYEFTSLFIVLFTLVFYPILLYVRFQKFYRSHKILGLRTISEIDEKGFSDVGEGFEAKILWENIYKVKELKNWILVYHNSTAYGFLPKRVLSGNQIQEFRNIVTQKNIKSELLKD
;
A
#
# COMPACT_ATOMS: atom_id res chain seq x y z
N MET A 1 -19.09 10.18 57.68
CA MET A 1 -19.86 10.77 56.55
C MET A 1 -19.00 11.71 55.72
N TYR A 2 -18.33 12.71 56.32
CA TYR A 2 -17.41 13.63 55.64
C TYR A 2 -16.29 12.93 54.82
N PHE A 3 -15.59 11.94 55.41
CA PHE A 3 -14.52 11.18 54.74
C PHE A 3 -14.98 10.38 53.50
N ILE A 4 -16.24 9.94 53.47
CA ILE A 4 -16.80 9.18 52.34
C ILE A 4 -17.13 10.13 51.18
N ILE A 5 -17.61 11.33 51.49
CA ILE A 5 -17.93 12.37 50.51
C ILE A 5 -16.65 12.92 49.86
N GLU A 6 -15.57 13.12 50.64
CA GLU A 6 -14.27 13.53 50.07
C GLU A 6 -13.67 12.47 49.15
N ASN A 7 -13.74 11.17 49.50
CA ASN A 7 -13.26 10.10 48.63
C ASN A 7 -14.10 9.96 47.34
N LEU A 8 -15.42 10.15 47.42
CA LEU A 8 -16.29 10.12 46.25
C LEU A 8 -15.99 11.29 45.30
N PHE A 9 -15.76 12.49 45.85
CA PHE A 9 -15.37 13.67 45.08
C PHE A 9 -14.00 13.50 44.40
N LEU A 10 -13.01 12.96 45.11
CA LEU A 10 -11.70 12.66 44.54
C LEU A 10 -11.78 11.60 43.43
N TYR A 11 -12.67 10.61 43.55
CA TYR A 11 -12.89 9.58 42.53
C TYR A 11 -13.52 10.14 41.25
N GLU A 12 -14.56 10.98 41.37
CA GLU A 12 -15.19 11.61 40.20
C GLU A 12 -14.23 12.56 39.48
N MET A 13 -13.48 13.38 40.23
CA MET A 13 -12.44 14.22 39.63
C MET A 13 -11.38 13.37 38.90
N PHE A 14 -10.92 12.28 39.51
CA PHE A 14 -9.94 11.38 38.86
C PHE A 14 -10.49 10.76 37.56
N TYR A 15 -11.77 10.39 37.53
CA TYR A 15 -12.40 9.84 36.33
C TYR A 15 -12.51 10.86 35.19
N GLU A 16 -12.89 12.10 35.50
CA GLU A 16 -12.95 13.18 34.51
C GLU A 16 -11.56 13.50 33.93
N PHE A 17 -10.54 13.64 34.79
CA PHE A 17 -9.17 13.91 34.33
C PHE A 17 -8.57 12.75 33.53
N THR A 18 -8.87 11.49 33.89
CA THR A 18 -8.38 10.33 33.12
C THR A 18 -9.01 10.26 31.74
N SER A 19 -10.30 10.56 31.60
CA SER A 19 -10.98 10.59 30.29
C SER A 19 -10.39 11.65 29.35
N LEU A 20 -10.15 12.86 29.85
CA LEU A 20 -9.50 13.95 29.11
C LEU A 20 -8.07 13.59 28.71
N PHE A 21 -7.33 12.94 29.61
CA PHE A 21 -5.97 12.49 29.35
C PHE A 21 -5.93 11.43 28.24
N ILE A 22 -6.87 10.47 28.24
CA ILE A 22 -6.99 9.45 27.19
C ILE A 22 -7.28 10.12 25.84
N VAL A 23 -8.25 11.04 25.78
CA VAL A 23 -8.60 11.74 24.53
C VAL A 23 -7.41 12.54 23.99
N LEU A 24 -6.72 13.29 24.86
CA LEU A 24 -5.54 14.07 24.47
C LEU A 24 -4.40 13.15 24.00
N PHE A 25 -4.18 12.04 24.68
CA PHE A 25 -3.17 11.05 24.30
C PHE A 25 -3.48 10.41 22.95
N THR A 26 -4.73 10.00 22.71
CA THR A 26 -5.14 9.42 21.43
C THR A 26 -5.06 10.42 20.28
N LEU A 27 -5.45 11.68 20.49
CA LEU A 27 -5.44 12.68 19.41
C LEU A 27 -4.04 13.21 19.09
N VAL A 28 -3.11 13.23 20.05
CA VAL A 28 -1.78 13.81 19.84
C VAL A 28 -0.70 12.74 19.71
N PHE A 29 -0.62 11.78 20.64
CA PHE A 29 0.47 10.78 20.63
C PHE A 29 0.27 9.72 19.55
N TYR A 30 -0.95 9.27 19.31
CA TYR A 30 -1.23 8.25 18.29
C TYR A 30 -0.81 8.67 16.87
N PRO A 31 -1.17 9.87 16.35
CA PRO A 31 -0.73 10.27 15.01
C PRO A 31 0.78 10.45 14.93
N ILE A 32 1.45 10.90 16.00
CA ILE A 32 2.91 11.00 16.05
C ILE A 32 3.55 9.60 15.93
N LEU A 33 3.04 8.62 16.66
CA LEU A 33 3.51 7.23 16.57
C LEU A 33 3.30 6.65 15.17
N LEU A 34 2.14 6.91 14.56
CA LEU A 34 1.86 6.52 13.17
C LEU A 34 2.84 7.18 12.20
N TYR A 35 3.05 8.50 12.32
CA TYR A 35 3.97 9.25 11.46
C TYR A 35 5.39 8.69 11.53
N VAL A 36 5.91 8.45 12.73
CA VAL A 36 7.25 7.85 12.92
C VAL A 36 7.30 6.44 12.33
N ARG A 37 6.23 5.63 12.48
CA ARG A 37 6.15 4.29 11.89
C ARG A 37 6.14 4.35 10.36
N PHE A 38 5.36 5.23 9.76
CA PHE A 38 5.34 5.45 8.31
C PHE A 38 6.69 5.93 7.79
N GLN A 39 7.34 6.87 8.48
CA GLN A 39 8.66 7.36 8.08
C GLN A 39 9.72 6.27 8.18
N LYS A 40 9.70 5.45 9.24
CA LYS A 40 10.58 4.28 9.37
C LYS A 40 10.31 3.26 8.28
N PHE A 41 9.05 2.96 7.97
CA PHE A 41 8.64 2.05 6.89
C PHE A 41 9.10 2.55 5.53
N TYR A 42 8.94 3.84 5.24
CA TYR A 42 9.41 4.45 4.00
C TYR A 42 10.94 4.43 3.90
N ARG A 43 11.66 4.73 5.00
CA ARG A 43 13.13 4.69 5.05
C ARG A 43 13.69 3.26 4.96
N SER A 44 13.00 2.27 5.52
CA SER A 44 13.43 0.87 5.45
C SER A 44 13.20 0.28 4.06
N HIS A 45 12.15 0.72 3.35
CA HIS A 45 11.90 0.34 1.97
C HIS A 45 12.66 1.27 1.02
N LYS A 46 14.00 1.15 1.03
CA LYS A 46 14.92 1.82 0.09
C LYS A 46 14.52 1.64 -1.38
N ILE A 47 13.78 0.57 -1.68
CA ILE A 47 13.27 0.19 -3.00
C ILE A 47 12.30 1.23 -3.60
N LEU A 48 11.51 1.93 -2.77
CA LEU A 48 10.46 2.85 -3.25
C LEU A 48 11.00 4.14 -3.89
N GLY A 49 12.29 4.45 -3.68
CA GLY A 49 12.95 5.65 -4.22
C GLY A 49 14.01 5.38 -5.28
N LEU A 50 14.28 4.10 -5.60
CA LEU A 50 15.31 3.73 -6.57
C LEU A 50 14.68 3.59 -7.96
N ARG A 51 15.40 4.07 -8.99
CA ARG A 51 15.01 3.85 -10.38
C ARG A 51 14.97 2.35 -10.63
N THR A 52 13.77 1.84 -10.83
CA THR A 52 13.55 0.44 -11.15
C THR A 52 13.30 0.35 -12.64
N ILE A 53 14.12 -0.44 -13.33
CA ILE A 53 13.88 -0.79 -14.73
C ILE A 53 13.01 -2.04 -14.69
N SER A 54 11.74 -1.88 -15.05
CA SER A 54 10.78 -2.98 -15.16
C SER A 54 10.76 -3.47 -16.59
N GLU A 55 11.25 -4.68 -16.82
CA GLU A 55 11.16 -5.38 -18.09
C GLU A 55 9.97 -6.35 -18.03
N ILE A 56 9.11 -6.29 -19.04
CA ILE A 56 7.94 -7.17 -19.16
C ILE A 56 8.22 -8.09 -20.35
N ASP A 57 8.28 -9.39 -20.09
CA ASP A 57 8.56 -10.41 -21.11
C ASP A 57 7.54 -11.56 -21.00
N GLU A 58 7.59 -12.51 -21.94
CA GLU A 58 6.69 -13.67 -22.02
C GLU A 58 6.68 -14.55 -20.75
N LYS A 59 7.74 -14.45 -19.93
CA LYS A 59 7.88 -15.18 -18.67
C LYS A 59 7.26 -14.46 -17.47
N GLY A 60 7.25 -13.13 -17.47
CA GLY A 60 6.76 -12.35 -16.34
C GLY A 60 7.29 -10.91 -16.32
N PHE A 61 7.18 -10.30 -15.15
CA PHE A 61 7.82 -9.03 -14.84
C PHE A 61 9.20 -9.28 -14.24
N SER A 62 10.20 -8.56 -14.72
CA SER A 62 11.54 -8.53 -14.15
C SER A 62 11.86 -7.09 -13.77
N ASP A 63 11.86 -6.81 -12.47
CA ASP A 63 12.21 -5.52 -11.91
C ASP A 63 13.68 -5.56 -11.46
N VAL A 64 14.53 -4.79 -12.13
CA VAL A 64 15.94 -4.62 -11.76
C VAL A 64 16.12 -3.20 -11.23
N GLY A 65 16.50 -3.10 -9.95
CA GLY A 65 16.87 -1.84 -9.31
C GLY A 65 18.26 -1.93 -8.69
N GLU A 66 18.78 -0.79 -8.23
CA GLU A 66 20.10 -0.71 -7.58
C GLU A 66 20.14 -1.57 -6.30
N GLY A 67 20.59 -2.82 -6.45
CA GLY A 67 20.75 -3.80 -5.37
C GLY A 67 19.58 -4.77 -5.17
N PHE A 68 18.60 -4.83 -6.08
CA PHE A 68 17.58 -5.89 -6.06
C PHE A 68 17.20 -6.36 -7.47
N GLU A 69 16.93 -7.65 -7.58
CA GLU A 69 16.34 -8.29 -8.76
C GLU A 69 15.07 -9.01 -8.29
N ALA A 70 13.91 -8.53 -8.73
CA ALA A 70 12.63 -9.15 -8.44
C ALA A 70 12.04 -9.72 -9.73
N LYS A 71 11.83 -11.03 -9.75
CA LYS A 71 11.16 -11.71 -10.87
C LYS A 71 9.80 -12.19 -10.43
N ILE A 72 8.77 -11.75 -11.13
CA ILE A 72 7.38 -12.08 -10.87
C ILE A 72 6.85 -12.78 -12.10
N LEU A 73 6.71 -14.09 -12.01
CA LEU A 73 6.13 -14.91 -13.06
C LEU A 73 4.64 -14.59 -13.21
N TRP A 74 4.13 -14.69 -14.44
CA TRP A 74 2.71 -14.50 -14.75
C TRP A 74 1.79 -15.41 -13.93
N GLU A 75 2.23 -16.62 -13.59
CA GLU A 75 1.50 -17.60 -12.76
C GLU A 75 1.24 -17.10 -11.33
N ASN A 76 2.10 -16.22 -10.82
CA ASN A 76 1.98 -15.65 -9.47
C ASN A 76 1.14 -14.37 -9.45
N ILE A 77 0.56 -13.97 -10.59
CA ILE A 77 -0.26 -12.78 -10.70
C ILE A 77 -1.71 -13.14 -10.41
N TYR A 78 -2.23 -12.54 -9.35
CA TYR A 78 -3.60 -12.76 -8.91
C TYR A 78 -4.63 -12.16 -9.87
N LYS A 79 -4.39 -10.92 -10.33
CA LYS A 79 -5.31 -10.18 -11.20
C LYS A 79 -4.60 -9.02 -11.90
N VAL A 80 -5.05 -8.68 -13.11
CA VAL A 80 -4.69 -7.43 -13.78
C VAL A 80 -5.93 -6.55 -13.94
N LYS A 81 -5.84 -5.26 -13.64
CA LYS A 81 -6.92 -4.30 -13.85
C LYS A 81 -6.42 -3.10 -14.64
N GLU A 82 -7.03 -2.86 -15.78
CA GLU A 82 -6.75 -1.72 -16.62
C GLU A 82 -7.70 -0.56 -16.26
N LEU A 83 -7.11 0.60 -15.98
CA LEU A 83 -7.80 1.87 -15.78
C LEU A 83 -7.48 2.81 -16.94
N LYS A 84 -8.16 3.96 -17.01
CA LYS A 84 -8.00 4.92 -18.12
C LYS A 84 -6.53 5.33 -18.33
N ASN A 85 -5.81 5.61 -17.23
CA ASN A 85 -4.42 6.11 -17.28
C ASN A 85 -3.40 5.13 -16.65
N TRP A 86 -3.85 4.01 -16.09
CA TRP A 86 -3.03 3.13 -15.26
C TRP A 86 -3.35 1.67 -15.54
N ILE A 87 -2.37 0.80 -15.32
CA ILE A 87 -2.53 -0.64 -15.28
C ILE A 87 -2.12 -1.09 -13.87
N LEU A 88 -3.00 -1.81 -13.19
CA LEU A 88 -2.78 -2.35 -11.86
C LEU A 88 -2.51 -3.86 -11.98
N VAL A 89 -1.39 -4.29 -11.42
CA VAL A 89 -0.98 -5.70 -11.43
C VAL A 89 -0.98 -6.20 -10.00
N TYR A 90 -1.95 -7.04 -9.65
CA TYR A 90 -2.11 -7.56 -8.29
C TYR A 90 -1.26 -8.82 -8.12
N HIS A 91 -0.32 -8.77 -7.18
CA HIS A 91 0.46 -9.94 -6.75
C HIS A 91 -0.32 -10.77 -5.72
N ASN A 92 -1.19 -10.13 -4.94
CA ASN A 92 -2.15 -10.78 -4.05
C ASN A 92 -3.36 -9.86 -3.82
N SER A 93 -4.27 -10.22 -2.91
CA SER A 93 -5.48 -9.41 -2.61
C SER A 93 -5.19 -8.05 -1.95
N THR A 94 -3.97 -7.83 -1.44
CA THR A 94 -3.57 -6.66 -0.66
C THR A 94 -2.43 -5.84 -1.28
N ALA A 95 -1.65 -6.41 -2.19
CA ALA A 95 -0.46 -5.83 -2.77
C ALA A 95 -0.55 -5.84 -4.31
N TYR A 96 -0.26 -4.68 -4.91
CA TYR A 96 -0.33 -4.47 -6.34
C TYR A 96 0.72 -3.46 -6.80
N GLY A 97 1.26 -3.70 -8.00
CA GLY A 97 2.10 -2.77 -8.73
C GLY A 97 1.27 -1.80 -9.57
N PHE A 98 1.81 -0.60 -9.78
CA PHE A 98 1.23 0.43 -10.62
C PHE A 98 2.09 0.66 -11.86
N LEU A 99 1.49 0.53 -13.04
CA LEU A 99 2.14 0.83 -14.30
C LEU A 99 1.39 1.99 -15.01
N PRO A 100 1.98 3.20 -15.06
CA PRO A 100 1.36 4.33 -15.74
C PRO A 100 1.30 4.11 -17.26
N LYS A 101 0.13 4.23 -17.89
CA LYS A 101 0.03 4.08 -19.36
C LYS A 101 0.82 5.13 -20.13
N ARG A 102 1.04 6.31 -19.54
CA ARG A 102 1.83 7.39 -20.16
C ARG A 102 3.28 7.02 -20.46
N VAL A 103 3.83 5.97 -19.84
CA VAL A 103 5.20 5.50 -20.12
C VAL A 103 5.23 4.37 -21.16
N LEU A 104 4.06 3.88 -21.57
CA LEU A 104 3.91 2.84 -22.58
C LEU A 104 3.46 3.47 -23.90
N SER A 105 4.01 2.99 -25.00
CA SER A 105 3.47 3.27 -26.33
C SER A 105 2.17 2.48 -26.58
N GLY A 106 1.33 2.93 -27.51
CA GLY A 106 0.07 2.24 -27.84
C GLY A 106 0.28 0.77 -28.25
N ASN A 107 1.36 0.48 -28.99
CA ASN A 107 1.72 -0.89 -29.37
C ASN A 107 2.07 -1.77 -28.16
N GLN A 108 2.81 -1.22 -27.19
CA GLN A 108 3.17 -1.93 -25.96
C GLN A 108 1.95 -2.22 -25.08
N ILE A 109 0.97 -1.32 -25.06
CA ILE A 109 -0.30 -1.56 -24.36
C ILE A 109 -1.03 -2.74 -25.00
N GLN A 110 -1.07 -2.80 -26.33
CA GLN A 110 -1.73 -3.89 -27.04
C GLN A 110 -0.99 -5.23 -26.85
N GLU A 111 0.34 -5.22 -26.91
CA GLU A 111 1.18 -6.39 -26.63
C GLU A 111 0.95 -6.90 -25.19
N PHE A 112 0.91 -5.99 -24.22
CA PHE A 112 0.58 -6.33 -22.83
C PHE A 112 -0.80 -6.99 -22.71
N ARG A 113 -1.84 -6.43 -23.34
CA ARG A 113 -3.19 -7.01 -23.35
C ARG A 113 -3.20 -8.42 -23.96
N ASN A 114 -2.43 -8.63 -25.03
CA ASN A 114 -2.30 -9.93 -25.68
C ASN A 114 -1.65 -10.96 -24.73
N ILE A 115 -0.56 -10.60 -24.05
CA ILE A 115 0.12 -11.48 -23.09
C ILE A 115 -0.83 -11.87 -21.94
N VAL A 116 -1.52 -10.88 -21.35
CA VAL A 116 -2.46 -11.13 -20.25
C VAL A 116 -3.59 -12.07 -20.66
N THR A 117 -4.08 -11.92 -21.90
CA THR A 117 -5.13 -12.77 -22.46
C THR A 117 -4.61 -14.18 -22.76
N GLN A 118 -3.42 -14.31 -23.36
CA GLN A 118 -2.79 -15.60 -23.68
C GLN A 118 -2.46 -16.42 -22.43
N LYS A 119 -2.01 -15.77 -21.36
CA LYS A 119 -1.69 -16.42 -20.08
C LYS A 119 -2.92 -16.75 -19.24
N ASN A 120 -4.13 -16.44 -19.73
CA ASN A 120 -5.41 -16.69 -19.07
C ASN A 120 -5.49 -16.13 -17.64
N ILE A 121 -4.90 -14.95 -17.42
CA ILE A 121 -4.89 -14.30 -16.11
C ILE A 121 -6.23 -13.60 -15.92
N LYS A 122 -6.78 -13.66 -14.70
CA LYS A 122 -7.98 -12.90 -14.33
C LYS A 122 -7.74 -11.41 -14.61
N SER A 123 -8.46 -10.85 -15.57
CA SER A 123 -8.23 -9.49 -16.02
C SER A 123 -9.51 -8.69 -16.22
N GLU A 124 -9.44 -7.40 -15.88
CA GLU A 124 -10.44 -6.38 -16.20
C GLU A 124 -9.78 -5.38 -17.15
N LEU A 125 -9.69 -5.74 -18.44
CA LEU A 125 -9.13 -4.89 -19.48
C LEU A 125 -10.19 -3.89 -19.97
N LEU A 126 -9.74 -2.69 -20.36
CA LEU A 126 -10.64 -1.73 -20.98
C LEU A 126 -10.91 -2.20 -22.41
N LYS A 127 -12.19 -2.27 -22.78
CA LYS A 127 -12.59 -2.39 -24.18
C LYS A 127 -12.43 -1.02 -24.80
N ASP A 128 -11.72 -0.97 -25.92
CA ASP A 128 -11.60 0.25 -26.73
C ASP A 128 -12.96 0.67 -27.31
#